data_AF-A0AAD9UN58-F1
#
_entry.id   AF-A0AAD9UN58-F1
#
_cell.length_a   1.000
_cell.length_b   1.000
_cell.length_c   1.000
_cell.angle_alpha   90.00
_cell.angle_beta   90.00
_cell.angle_gamma   90.00
#
_symmetry.space_group_name_H-M   'P 1'
#
loop_
_entity.id
_entity.type
_entity.pdbx_description
1 polymer ?
#
loop_
_entity_poly.entity_id
_entity_poly.type
_entity_poly.pdbx_seq_one_letter_code
_entity_poly.pdbx_strand_id
1 'polypeptide(L)'
;MAGFGNLSGDIDIWDFKTKTKIAMCKSSCSVTCDFAPDGRYFVTATTVPRMRVDCGFSIYSYSGKRVARIDYDVLYHVHIKAPKAIFKERDPSPHVCIMPQQQSSAIYKPPGSKGTAHRPLHEPQVVVAVAVAPKSKAIPKGPPGADATLLSAAAKIGQRKNKHK
;
A
#
# COMPACT_ATOMS: atom_id res chain seq x y z
N MET A 1 -12.63 -15.04 5.98
CA MET A 1 -12.24 -16.11 5.06
C MET A 1 -12.10 -15.52 3.66
N ALA A 2 -10.96 -14.91 3.38
CA ALA A 2 -10.56 -14.55 2.02
C ALA A 2 -9.57 -15.62 1.52
N GLY A 3 -9.75 -16.09 0.29
CA GLY A 3 -8.86 -17.07 -0.35
C GLY A 3 -8.16 -16.45 -1.55
N PHE A 4 -6.87 -16.75 -1.72
CA PHE A 4 -6.08 -16.18 -2.83
C PHE A 4 -6.25 -16.95 -4.16
N GLY A 5 -6.71 -18.21 -4.14
CA GLY A 5 -6.93 -18.96 -5.38
C GLY A 5 -5.67 -19.07 -6.25
N ASN A 6 -5.72 -18.52 -7.48
CA ASN A 6 -4.58 -18.42 -8.40
C ASN A 6 -3.96 -17.02 -8.47
N LEU A 7 -4.23 -16.16 -7.48
CA LEU A 7 -3.69 -14.81 -7.44
C LEU A 7 -2.22 -14.85 -7.00
N SER A 8 -1.45 -13.88 -7.47
CA SER A 8 -0.02 -13.66 -7.14
C SER A 8 0.25 -13.36 -5.67
N GLY A 9 -0.79 -13.15 -4.86
CA GLY A 9 -0.69 -12.80 -3.45
C GLY A 9 -0.53 -11.30 -3.19
N ASP A 10 -0.88 -10.44 -4.15
CA ASP A 10 -0.94 -8.99 -3.93
C ASP A 10 -2.17 -8.64 -3.08
N ILE A 11 -1.97 -7.86 -2.03
CA ILE A 11 -2.98 -7.53 -1.01
C ILE A 11 -3.06 -6.02 -0.87
N ASP A 12 -4.26 -5.50 -1.11
CA ASP A 12 -4.59 -4.09 -0.92
C ASP A 12 -5.50 -3.93 0.30
N ILE A 13 -5.09 -3.06 1.21
CA ILE A 13 -5.82 -2.77 2.45
C ILE A 13 -6.48 -1.41 2.31
N TRP A 14 -7.80 -1.35 2.53
CA TRP A 14 -8.61 -0.16 2.33
C TRP A 14 -9.33 0.24 3.61
N ASP A 15 -9.44 1.54 3.82
CA ASP A 15 -10.37 2.11 4.79
C ASP A 15 -11.71 2.35 4.10
N PHE A 16 -12.76 1.67 4.55
CA PHE A 16 -14.10 1.83 3.98
C PHE A 16 -14.77 3.16 4.35
N LYS A 17 -14.41 3.78 5.49
CA LYS A 17 -15.00 5.06 5.91
C LYS A 17 -14.50 6.19 5.00
N THR A 18 -13.18 6.26 4.81
CA THR A 18 -12.56 7.29 3.96
C THR A 18 -12.48 6.89 2.49
N LYS A 19 -12.73 5.62 2.15
CA LYS A 19 -12.55 5.04 0.81
C LYS A 19 -11.13 5.23 0.27
N THR A 20 -10.15 5.21 1.17
CA THR A 20 -8.74 5.38 0.83
C THR A 20 -7.98 4.08 1.00
N LYS A 21 -6.97 3.86 0.16
CA LYS A 21 -6.04 2.74 0.31
C LYS A 21 -5.08 3.06 1.46
N ILE A 22 -5.06 2.20 2.48
CA ILE A 22 -4.21 2.33 3.66
C ILE A 22 -2.81 1.78 3.36
N ALA A 23 -2.75 0.60 2.76
CA ALA A 23 -1.50 -0.10 2.53
C ALA A 23 -1.58 -1.09 1.36
N MET A 24 -0.40 -1.48 0.89
CA MET A 24 -0.21 -2.56 -0.07
C MET A 24 0.84 -3.50 0.48
N CYS A 25 0.60 -4.80 0.40
CA CYS A 25 1.59 -5.80 0.76
C CYS A 25 1.49 -7.00 -0.17
N LYS A 26 2.52 -7.84 -0.15
CA LYS A 26 2.61 -9.03 -1.01
C LYS A 26 2.87 -10.24 -0.14
N SER A 27 2.02 -11.25 -0.28
CA SER A 27 2.17 -12.55 0.33
C SER A 27 2.13 -13.62 -0.75
N SER A 28 3.27 -13.79 -1.42
CA SER A 28 3.44 -14.77 -2.49
C SER A 28 3.01 -16.15 -2.03
N CYS A 29 2.32 -16.88 -2.91
CA CYS A 29 1.97 -18.30 -2.71
C CYS A 29 1.09 -18.58 -1.49
N SER A 30 0.53 -17.55 -0.84
CA SER A 30 -0.45 -17.74 0.24
C SER A 30 -1.77 -18.22 -0.33
N VAL A 31 -2.45 -19.09 0.41
CA VAL A 31 -3.72 -19.70 0.02
C VAL A 31 -4.89 -19.15 0.83
N THR A 32 -4.64 -18.80 2.10
CA THR A 32 -5.64 -18.22 2.99
C THR A 32 -5.22 -16.83 3.48
N CYS A 33 -6.21 -15.99 3.74
CA CYS A 33 -6.08 -14.68 4.39
C CYS A 33 -7.25 -14.50 5.37
N ASP A 34 -6.93 -14.29 6.64
CA ASP A 34 -7.92 -13.99 7.67
C ASP A 34 -7.48 -12.83 8.56
N PHE A 35 -8.41 -11.92 8.85
CA PHE A 35 -8.21 -10.84 9.78
C PHE A 35 -8.41 -11.30 11.22
N ALA A 36 -7.58 -10.77 12.11
CA ALA A 36 -7.79 -10.87 13.54
C ALA A 36 -9.07 -10.10 13.93
N PRO A 37 -9.75 -10.51 14.99
CA PRO A 37 -11.01 -9.89 15.43
C PRO A 37 -10.84 -8.44 15.92
N ASP A 38 -9.60 -8.00 16.17
CA ASP A 38 -9.28 -6.60 16.49
C ASP A 38 -9.12 -5.71 15.24
N GLY A 39 -9.12 -6.29 14.04
CA GLY A 39 -8.91 -5.59 12.76
C GLY A 39 -7.50 -5.03 12.58
N ARG A 40 -6.56 -5.29 13.49
CA ARG A 40 -5.21 -4.71 13.46
C ARG A 40 -4.21 -5.59 12.76
N TYR A 41 -4.43 -6.88 12.83
CA TYR A 41 -3.56 -7.87 12.21
C TYR A 41 -4.36 -8.75 11.27
N PHE A 42 -3.69 -9.29 10.28
CA PHE A 42 -4.21 -10.38 9.47
C PHE A 42 -3.11 -11.41 9.24
N VAL A 43 -3.53 -12.64 9.02
CA VAL A 43 -2.65 -13.78 8.82
C VAL A 43 -2.86 -14.29 7.41
N THR A 44 -1.74 -14.53 6.73
CA THR A 44 -1.73 -15.29 5.50
C THR A 44 -1.02 -16.61 5.73
N ALA A 45 -1.49 -17.69 5.10
CA ALA A 45 -0.84 -19.00 5.22
C ALA A 45 -0.69 -19.67 3.87
N THR A 46 0.38 -20.43 3.73
CA THR A 46 0.67 -21.34 2.64
C THR A 46 0.57 -22.76 3.18
N THR A 47 -0.42 -23.52 2.71
CA THR A 47 -0.72 -24.86 3.21
C THR A 47 -0.54 -25.95 2.15
N VAL A 48 -0.21 -27.15 2.61
CA VAL A 48 -0.28 -28.41 1.87
C VAL A 48 -1.77 -28.79 1.78
N PRO A 49 -2.34 -29.25 0.63
CA PRO A 49 -1.74 -29.92 -0.53
C PRO A 49 -1.40 -29.04 -1.74
N ARG A 50 -1.63 -27.72 -1.67
CA ARG A 50 -1.54 -26.85 -2.86
C ARG A 50 -0.10 -26.52 -3.25
N MET A 51 0.74 -26.19 -2.27
CA MET A 51 2.17 -25.96 -2.43
C MET A 51 2.88 -26.88 -1.42
N ARG A 52 3.95 -27.56 -1.83
CA ARG A 52 4.83 -28.34 -0.93
C ARG A 52 6.12 -27.60 -0.57
N VAL A 53 6.20 -26.34 -0.97
CA VAL A 53 7.38 -25.49 -0.84
C VAL A 53 6.95 -24.23 -0.09
N ASP A 54 7.78 -23.78 0.85
CA ASP A 54 7.57 -22.58 1.67
C ASP A 54 6.25 -22.56 2.46
N CYS A 55 5.81 -23.74 2.93
CA CYS A 55 4.66 -23.86 3.81
C CYS A 55 4.93 -23.12 5.13
N GLY A 56 3.89 -22.46 5.64
CA GLY A 56 4.05 -21.55 6.77
C GLY A 56 2.97 -20.49 6.80
N PHE A 57 3.04 -19.62 7.81
CA PHE A 57 2.15 -18.48 7.90
C PHE A 57 2.90 -17.22 8.27
N SER A 58 2.37 -16.08 7.83
CA SER A 58 2.91 -14.76 8.08
C SER A 58 1.83 -13.88 8.69
N ILE A 59 2.20 -13.15 9.73
CA ILE A 59 1.33 -12.19 10.41
C ILE A 59 1.69 -10.80 9.91
N TYR A 60 0.70 -10.06 9.46
CA TYR A 60 0.84 -8.71 8.98
C TYR A 60 0.01 -7.76 9.84
N SER A 61 0.48 -6.53 10.00
CA SER A 61 -0.30 -5.42 10.51
C SER A 61 -1.17 -4.84 9.39
N TYR A 62 -2.28 -4.19 9.75
CA TYR A 62 -3.13 -3.42 8.82
C TYR A 62 -2.37 -2.34 8.04
N SER A 63 -1.17 -1.97 8.51
CA SER A 63 -0.23 -1.11 7.79
C SER A 63 0.48 -1.77 6.60
N GLY A 64 0.23 -3.05 6.32
CA GLY A 64 0.96 -3.85 5.33
C GLY A 64 2.34 -4.33 5.78
N LYS A 65 2.75 -4.03 7.02
CA LYS A 65 4.04 -4.50 7.57
C LYS A 65 3.94 -5.95 8.01
N ARG A 66 4.88 -6.80 7.58
CA ARG A 66 5.02 -8.16 8.12
C ARG A 66 5.60 -8.09 9.53
N VAL A 67 4.86 -8.59 10.50
CA VAL A 67 5.22 -8.62 11.92
C VAL A 67 6.01 -9.89 12.24
N ALA A 68 5.56 -11.02 11.74
CA ALA A 68 6.19 -12.32 11.96
C ALA A 68 5.99 -13.23 10.75
N ARG A 69 6.88 -14.19 10.60
CA ARG A 69 6.75 -15.32 9.68
C ARG A 69 7.23 -16.57 10.40
N ILE A 70 6.46 -17.64 10.29
CA ILE A 70 6.79 -18.94 10.83
C ILE A 70 6.64 -19.96 9.71
N ASP A 71 7.76 -20.60 9.38
CA ASP A 71 7.82 -21.63 8.36
C ASP A 71 7.61 -23.01 9.01
N TYR A 72 6.97 -23.91 8.26
CA TYR A 72 6.66 -25.27 8.66
C TYR A 72 6.90 -26.21 7.48
N ASP A 73 7.44 -27.40 7.73
CA ASP A 73 7.60 -28.41 6.68
C ASP A 73 6.25 -28.84 6.10
N VAL A 74 5.25 -28.98 6.98
CA VAL A 74 3.88 -29.33 6.61
C VAL A 74 2.92 -28.49 7.43
N LEU A 75 2.12 -27.67 6.73
CA LEU A 75 1.06 -26.87 7.34
C LEU A 75 -0.27 -27.19 6.63
N TYR A 76 -1.29 -27.62 7.37
CA TYR A 76 -2.59 -27.94 6.79
C TYR A 76 -3.60 -26.80 6.92
N HIS A 77 -3.65 -26.18 8.09
CA HIS A 77 -4.65 -25.16 8.39
C HIS A 77 -4.11 -24.15 9.41
N VAL A 78 -4.54 -22.89 9.28
CA VAL A 78 -4.32 -21.81 10.25
C VAL A 78 -5.63 -21.12 10.54
N HIS A 79 -5.95 -20.93 11.82
CA HIS A 79 -7.13 -20.19 12.27
C HIS A 79 -6.76 -19.21 13.37
N ILE A 80 -7.37 -18.03 13.34
CA ILE A 80 -7.24 -17.04 14.40
C ILE A 80 -8.29 -17.32 15.46
N LYS A 81 -7.85 -17.59 16.69
CA LYS A 81 -8.75 -17.77 17.82
C LYS A 81 -9.29 -16.41 18.28
N ALA A 82 -10.60 -16.21 18.16
CA ALA A 82 -11.23 -15.01 18.71
C ALA A 82 -11.28 -15.10 20.25
N PRO A 83 -10.67 -14.16 20.99
CA PRO A 83 -10.84 -14.10 22.43
C PRO A 83 -12.26 -13.60 22.74
N LYS A 84 -12.77 -13.93 23.93
CA LYS A 84 -14.08 -13.44 24.43
C LYS A 84 -14.07 -11.94 24.80
N ALA A 85 -13.08 -11.18 24.33
CA ALA A 85 -12.90 -9.79 24.69
C ALA A 85 -13.75 -8.87 23.79
N ILE A 86 -14.24 -7.77 24.37
CA ILE A 86 -14.92 -6.72 23.62
C ILE A 86 -13.86 -5.85 22.96
N PHE A 87 -13.83 -5.84 21.62
CA PHE A 87 -12.93 -4.99 20.85
C PHE A 87 -13.55 -3.61 20.66
N LYS A 88 -12.83 -2.56 21.08
CA LYS A 88 -13.22 -1.18 20.75
C LYS A 88 -12.86 -0.92 19.30
N GLU A 89 -13.85 -0.54 18.49
CA GLU A 89 -13.57 -0.03 17.16
C GLU A 89 -12.72 1.24 17.26
N ARG A 90 -11.69 1.32 16.45
CA ARG A 90 -10.75 2.44 16.39
C ARG A 90 -10.54 2.79 14.93
N ASP A 91 -10.47 4.08 14.65
CA ASP A 91 -10.13 4.52 13.31
C ASP A 91 -8.68 4.14 12.98
N PRO A 92 -8.38 3.80 11.71
CA PRO A 92 -7.02 3.52 11.28
C PRO A 92 -6.12 4.72 11.60
N SER A 93 -5.00 4.48 12.30
CA SER A 93 -4.13 5.57 12.75
C SER A 93 -3.69 6.46 11.58
N PRO A 94 -3.85 7.79 11.67
CA PRO A 94 -3.64 8.71 10.55
C PRO A 94 -2.21 8.71 9.98
N HIS A 95 -1.22 8.25 10.76
CA HIS A 95 0.19 8.24 10.35
C HIS A 95 0.66 6.92 9.69
N VAL A 96 -0.22 5.92 9.59
CA VAL A 96 0.14 4.58 9.09
C VAL A 96 -0.12 4.43 7.58
N CYS A 97 -0.76 5.43 6.97
CA CYS A 97 -1.22 5.45 5.57
C CYS A 97 -0.10 5.50 4.50
N ILE A 98 1.16 5.25 4.83
CA ILE A 98 2.25 5.42 3.87
C ILE A 98 3.26 4.28 4.03
N MET A 99 3.27 3.37 3.07
CA MET A 99 4.52 2.76 2.64
C MET A 99 4.81 3.17 1.20
N PRO A 100 6.00 3.73 0.92
CA PRO A 100 6.40 4.08 -0.43
C PRO A 100 6.51 2.81 -1.26
N GLN A 101 6.00 2.85 -2.48
CA GLN A 101 6.38 1.86 -3.48
C GLN A 101 7.90 1.90 -3.61
N GLN A 102 8.55 0.75 -3.46
CA GLN A 102 9.96 0.58 -3.72
C GLN A 102 10.16 0.71 -5.24
N GLN A 103 10.19 1.94 -5.75
CA GLN A 103 10.70 2.21 -7.09
C GLN A 103 12.20 1.96 -7.02
N SER A 104 12.66 0.87 -7.64
CA SER A 104 14.08 0.72 -7.94
C SER A 104 14.49 1.93 -8.75
N SER A 105 15.26 2.84 -8.13
CA SER A 105 15.88 3.92 -8.88
C SER A 105 16.84 3.26 -9.86
N ALA A 106 16.50 3.25 -11.15
CA ALA A 106 17.41 2.78 -12.18
C ALA A 106 18.73 3.54 -12.00
N ILE A 107 19.79 2.82 -11.67
CA ILE A 107 21.15 3.35 -11.55
C ILE A 107 21.46 4.11 -12.84
N TYR A 108 21.70 5.42 -12.73
CA TYR A 108 21.99 6.28 -13.87
C TYR A 108 23.24 5.76 -14.60
N LYS A 109 23.10 5.46 -15.89
CA LYS A 109 24.22 5.08 -16.76
C LYS A 109 24.55 6.30 -17.64
N PRO A 110 25.73 6.92 -17.47
CA PRO A 110 26.09 8.05 -18.31
C PRO A 110 26.18 7.62 -19.78
N PRO A 111 25.69 8.43 -20.72
CA PRO A 111 25.83 8.17 -22.14
C PRO A 111 27.32 8.12 -22.50
N GLY A 112 27.79 7.00 -23.08
CA GLY A 112 29.17 6.86 -23.58
C GLY A 112 30.05 5.82 -22.87
N SER A 113 29.59 5.15 -21.82
CA SER A 113 30.36 4.08 -21.17
C SER A 113 30.37 2.79 -22.02
N LYS A 114 31.42 2.63 -22.84
CA LYS A 114 31.78 1.35 -23.45
C LYS A 114 32.78 0.64 -22.52
N GLY A 115 32.36 -0.45 -21.89
CA GLY A 115 33.29 -1.48 -21.39
C GLY A 115 33.31 -1.76 -19.88
N THR A 116 33.30 -3.06 -19.58
CA THR A 116 33.69 -3.76 -18.35
C THR A 116 32.87 -3.56 -17.08
N ALA A 117 32.08 -4.58 -16.79
CA ALA A 117 31.22 -4.73 -15.62
C ALA A 117 32.02 -4.89 -14.32
N HIS A 118 31.77 -4.00 -13.37
CA HIS A 118 31.81 -4.36 -11.95
C HIS A 118 30.37 -4.32 -11.43
N ARG A 119 29.87 -5.47 -10.99
CA ARG A 119 28.58 -5.61 -10.33
C ARG A 119 28.79 -5.25 -8.86
N PRO A 120 28.27 -4.12 -8.33
CA PRO A 120 28.33 -3.88 -6.90
C PRO A 120 27.49 -4.97 -6.20
N LEU A 121 28.11 -5.67 -5.24
CA LEU A 121 27.53 -6.84 -4.57
C LEU A 121 26.47 -6.46 -3.52
N HIS A 122 26.17 -5.18 -3.37
CA HIS A 122 25.26 -4.69 -2.34
C HIS A 122 24.48 -3.50 -2.88
N GLU A 123 23.16 -3.66 -2.98
CA GLU A 123 22.21 -2.59 -3.25
C GLU A 123 21.90 -1.90 -1.92
N PRO A 124 22.38 -0.66 -1.66
CA PRO A 124 21.93 0.07 -0.49
C PRO A 124 20.46 0.45 -0.69
N GLN A 125 19.58 -0.16 0.10
CA GLN A 125 18.18 0.26 0.16
C GLN A 125 18.10 1.64 0.82
N VAL A 126 18.08 2.70 0.02
CA VAL A 126 17.87 4.06 0.52
C VAL A 126 16.37 4.32 0.62
N VAL A 127 15.88 4.43 1.85
CA VAL A 127 14.48 4.75 2.16
C VAL A 127 14.31 6.27 2.01
N VAL A 128 13.75 6.73 0.89
CA VAL A 128 13.44 8.15 0.69
C VAL A 128 11.96 8.39 0.98
N ALA A 129 11.67 9.26 1.94
CA ALA A 129 10.31 9.77 2.18
C ALA A 129 9.95 10.75 1.04
N VAL A 130 9.04 10.35 0.16
CA VAL A 130 8.47 11.26 -0.85
C VAL A 130 7.27 11.98 -0.24
N ALA A 131 7.39 13.29 -0.03
CA ALA A 131 6.25 14.14 0.28
C ALA A 131 5.31 14.18 -0.94
N VAL A 132 4.06 13.79 -0.77
CA VAL A 132 3.03 13.96 -1.80
C VAL A 132 2.80 15.46 -1.98
N ALA A 133 3.25 16.01 -3.10
CA ALA A 133 2.91 17.37 -3.48
C ALA A 133 1.37 17.49 -3.59
N PRO A 134 0.74 18.50 -2.99
CA PRO A 134 -0.70 18.70 -3.13
C PRO A 134 -1.03 18.85 -4.61
N LYS A 135 -2.04 18.10 -5.08
CA LYS A 135 -2.57 18.23 -6.45
C LYS A 135 -2.87 19.70 -6.70
N SER A 136 -2.11 20.35 -7.58
CA SER A 136 -2.39 21.73 -8.00
C SER A 136 -3.77 21.76 -8.62
N LYS A 137 -4.67 22.61 -8.11
CA LYS A 137 -6.03 22.76 -8.64
C LYS A 137 -5.94 23.08 -10.14
N ALA A 138 -6.59 22.27 -10.96
CA ALA A 138 -6.62 22.47 -12.40
C ALA A 138 -7.24 23.84 -12.71
N ILE A 139 -6.51 24.68 -13.44
CA ILE A 139 -7.03 25.94 -13.96
C ILE A 139 -7.93 25.57 -15.15
N PRO A 140 -9.24 25.86 -15.12
CA PRO A 140 -10.11 25.59 -16.26
C PRO A 140 -9.68 26.47 -17.43
N LYS A 141 -9.32 25.84 -18.56
CA LYS A 141 -9.06 26.57 -19.81
C LYS A 141 -10.41 26.90 -20.44
N GLY A 142 -10.66 28.20 -20.63
CA GLY A 142 -11.85 28.68 -21.34
C GLY A 142 -11.79 28.35 -22.84
N PRO A 143 -12.92 28.51 -23.57
CA PRO A 143 -12.97 28.27 -25.01
C PRO A 143 -11.99 29.17 -25.79
N PRO A 144 -11.60 28.77 -27.02
CA PRO A 144 -10.62 29.52 -27.82
C PRO A 144 -11.08 30.95 -28.06
N GLY A 145 -10.33 31.94 -27.55
CA GLY A 145 -10.65 33.37 -27.67
C GLY A 145 -11.06 34.09 -26.38
N ALA A 146 -11.13 33.39 -25.24
CA ALA A 146 -11.42 34.02 -23.96
C ALA A 146 -10.23 34.85 -23.43
N ASP A 147 -10.47 36.11 -23.07
CA ASP A 147 -9.48 37.01 -22.47
C ASP A 147 -9.00 36.47 -21.12
N ALA A 148 -7.69 36.21 -21.00
CA ALA A 148 -7.06 35.63 -19.83
C ALA A 148 -7.21 36.49 -18.56
N THR A 149 -7.38 37.80 -18.72
CA THR A 149 -7.57 38.73 -17.60
C THR A 149 -8.92 38.52 -16.92
N LEU A 150 -9.98 38.30 -17.70
CA LEU A 150 -11.35 38.06 -17.20
C LEU A 150 -11.49 36.69 -16.53
N LEU A 151 -10.79 35.65 -17.03
CA LEU A 151 -10.78 34.32 -16.40
C LEU A 151 -10.18 34.34 -14.99
N SER A 152 -9.11 35.12 -14.80
CA SER A 152 -8.44 35.25 -13.49
C SER A 152 -9.27 36.01 -12.45
N ALA A 153 -10.10 36.96 -12.90
CA ALA A 153 -11.02 37.71 -12.05
C ALA A 153 -12.22 36.84 -11.62
N ALA A 154 -12.77 36.03 -12.52
CA ALA A 154 -13.87 35.11 -12.23
C ALA A 154 -13.49 34.06 -11.17
N ALA A 155 -12.26 33.52 -11.22
CA ALA A 155 -11.76 32.55 -10.26
C ALA A 155 -11.70 33.07 -8.80
N LYS A 156 -11.61 34.39 -8.61
CA LYS A 156 -11.54 35.03 -7.28
C LYS A 156 -12.92 35.26 -6.65
N ILE A 157 -13.98 35.37 -7.45
CA ILE A 157 -15.34 35.65 -6.94
C ILE A 157 -15.94 34.42 -6.23
N GLY A 158 -15.62 33.20 -6.69
CA GLY A 158 -16.12 31.95 -6.08
C GLY A 158 -15.51 31.61 -4.71
N GLN A 159 -14.37 32.22 -4.34
CA GLN A 159 -13.66 31.91 -3.09
C GLN A 159 -14.29 32.58 -1.85
N ARG A 160 -15.14 33.60 -2.02
CA ARG A 160 -15.70 34.38 -0.90
C ARG A 160 -16.92 33.76 -0.22
N LYS A 161 -17.56 32.72 -0.79
CA LYS A 161 -18.81 32.16 -0.23
C LYS A 161 -18.62 31.07 0.85
N ASN A 162 -17.40 30.57 1.07
CA ASN A 162 -17.17 29.44 2.00
C ASN A 162 -16.59 29.83 3.37
N LYS A 163 -16.76 31.08 3.84
CA LYS A 163 -16.18 31.55 5.12
C LYS A 163 -17.16 31.82 6.25
N HIS A 164 -18.42 31.40 6.15
CA HIS A 164 -19.31 31.35 7.31
C HIS A 164 -20.03 30.00 7.41
N LYS A 165 -19.45 29.10 8.20
CA LYS A 165 -20.19 28.18 9.05
C LYS A 165 -19.33 27.81 10.25
#